data_AF-A0A3M6ENA6-F1
#
_entry.id   AF-A0A3M6ENA6-F1
#
_cell.length_a   1.000
_cell.length_b   1.000
_cell.length_c   1.000
_cell.angle_alpha   90.00
_cell.angle_beta   90.00
_cell.angle_gamma   90.00
#
_symmetry.space_group_name_H-M   'P 1'
#
loop_
_entity.id
_entity.type
_entity.pdbx_description
1 polymer ?
#
loop_
_entity_poly.entity_id
_entity_poly.type
_entity_poly.pdbx_seq_one_letter_code
_entity_poly.pdbx_strand_id
1 'polypeptide(L)'
;RHALASGTLPEEYQVKLFGGGEMFPAQRQDQQMQNVADRNIHAALELADRHRLKLTAQDLGSTGHRNIIFDLWNGNVWVRHQPMEAIEKDAKQKNQRIAGR
;
A
#
# COMPACT_ATOMS: atom_id res chain seq x y z
N ARG A 1 -4.28 2.64 -23.40
CA ARG A 1 -5.50 2.37 -24.21
C ARG A 1 -6.49 3.52 -24.12
N HIS A 2 -6.90 3.97 -22.93
CA HIS A 2 -7.81 5.13 -22.78
C HIS A 2 -7.24 6.45 -23.28
N ALA A 3 -5.97 6.78 -22.98
CA ALA A 3 -5.30 7.97 -23.52
C ALA A 3 -5.42 8.05 -25.06
N LEU A 4 -5.01 7.00 -25.76
CA LEU A 4 -5.15 6.90 -27.22
C LEU A 4 -6.60 7.04 -27.71
N ALA A 5 -7.56 6.42 -27.01
CA ALA A 5 -8.97 6.54 -27.36
C ALA A 5 -9.53 7.96 -27.15
N SER A 6 -8.92 8.74 -26.25
CA SER A 6 -9.21 10.15 -26.02
C SER A 6 -8.36 11.09 -26.89
N GLY A 7 -7.51 10.55 -27.78
CA GLY A 7 -6.64 11.35 -28.64
C GLY A 7 -5.46 12.02 -27.94
N THR A 8 -5.10 11.55 -26.74
CA THR A 8 -4.03 12.10 -25.89
C THR A 8 -2.85 11.14 -25.77
N LEU A 9 -1.70 11.68 -25.39
CA LEU A 9 -0.46 10.96 -25.16
C LEU A 9 -0.30 10.60 -23.67
N PRO A 10 0.33 9.45 -23.33
CA PRO A 10 0.57 9.09 -21.93
C PRO A 10 1.34 10.14 -21.12
N GLU A 11 2.28 10.85 -21.74
CA GLU A 11 3.04 11.95 -21.10
C GLU A 11 2.19 13.17 -20.70
N GLU A 12 0.97 13.32 -21.22
CA GLU A 12 0.05 14.40 -20.85
C GLU A 12 -0.66 14.13 -19.52
N TYR A 13 -0.49 12.93 -18.96
CA TYR A 13 -1.13 12.52 -17.72
C TYR A 13 -0.17 12.59 -16.54
N GLN A 14 -0.71 13.05 -15.41
CA GLN A 14 -0.04 12.90 -14.13
C GLN A 14 -0.26 11.48 -13.59
N VAL A 15 0.83 10.81 -13.20
CA VAL A 15 0.77 9.48 -12.57
C VAL A 15 1.21 9.57 -11.12
N LYS A 16 0.41 8.98 -10.23
CA LYS A 16 0.69 8.86 -8.80
C LYS A 16 0.30 7.47 -8.31
N LEU A 17 1.09 6.87 -7.44
CA LEU A 17 0.87 5.50 -6.94
C LEU A 17 0.69 5.47 -5.42
N PHE A 18 -0.41 4.90 -4.94
CA PHE A 18 -0.70 4.82 -3.52
C PHE A 18 -1.23 3.43 -3.16
N GLY A 19 -0.84 2.88 -2.01
CA GLY A 19 -1.36 1.60 -1.53
C GLY A 19 -0.27 0.56 -1.28
N GLY A 20 -0.54 -0.70 -1.60
CA GLY A 20 0.38 -1.79 -1.26
C GLY A 20 0.62 -1.90 0.25
N GLY A 21 -0.40 -1.64 1.07
CA GLY A 21 -0.33 -1.82 2.51
C GLY A 21 -0.54 -3.28 2.90
N GLU A 22 0.26 -3.78 3.82
CA GLU A 22 0.05 -5.08 4.43
C GLU A 22 -0.95 -5.00 5.58
N MET A 23 -2.14 -5.56 5.37
CA MET A 23 -3.21 -5.55 6.39
C MET A 23 -3.17 -6.74 7.36
N PHE A 24 -2.32 -7.75 7.16
CA PHE A 24 -2.36 -8.96 8.01
C PHE A 24 -0.97 -9.46 8.41
N PRO A 25 -0.10 -8.62 9.01
CA PRO A 25 1.27 -9.01 9.33
C PRO A 25 1.35 -10.20 10.30
N ALA A 26 0.38 -10.32 11.22
CA ALA A 26 0.30 -11.43 12.19
C ALA A 26 -0.16 -12.76 11.60
N GLN A 27 -0.72 -12.77 10.38
CA GLN A 27 -1.23 -13.97 9.71
C GLN A 27 -0.21 -14.59 8.74
N ARG A 28 0.99 -14.02 8.61
CA ARG A 28 2.09 -14.66 7.89
C ARG A 28 2.57 -15.89 8.66
N GLN A 29 1.91 -17.02 8.43
CA GLN A 29 2.31 -18.32 8.99
C GLN A 29 3.55 -18.88 8.28
N ASP A 30 3.77 -18.48 7.02
CA ASP A 30 4.92 -18.89 6.23
C ASP A 30 5.62 -17.65 5.65
N GLN A 31 6.94 -17.58 5.79
CA GLN A 31 7.74 -16.53 5.16
C GLN A 31 7.70 -16.62 3.63
N GLN A 32 7.35 -17.79 3.07
CA GLN A 32 7.16 -17.99 1.64
C GLN A 32 5.76 -17.62 1.14
N MET A 33 4.80 -17.33 2.02
CA MET A 33 3.49 -16.82 1.61
C MET A 33 3.68 -15.42 1.03
N GLN A 34 3.75 -15.35 -0.29
CA GLN A 34 4.10 -14.14 -1.01
C GLN A 34 3.20 -12.99 -0.58
N ASN A 35 3.82 -11.93 -0.07
CA ASN A 35 3.12 -10.76 0.37
C ASN A 35 2.44 -10.08 -0.84
N VAL A 36 1.11 -10.16 -0.89
CA VAL A 36 0.30 -9.54 -1.96
C VAL A 36 0.58 -8.04 -2.05
N ALA A 37 0.85 -7.38 -0.93
CA ALA A 37 1.24 -5.97 -0.91
C ALA A 37 2.51 -5.73 -1.74
N ASP A 38 3.58 -6.50 -1.49
CA ASP A 38 4.85 -6.36 -2.22
C ASP A 38 4.70 -6.72 -3.70
N ARG A 39 3.92 -7.76 -4.02
CA ARG A 39 3.63 -8.13 -5.42
C ARG A 39 2.89 -7.03 -6.16
N ASN A 40 1.91 -6.40 -5.52
CA ASN A 40 1.16 -5.30 -6.13
C ASN A 40 2.06 -4.08 -6.35
N ILE A 41 2.96 -3.78 -5.40
CA ILE A 41 3.94 -2.70 -5.54
C ILE A 41 4.87 -2.99 -6.72
N HIS A 42 5.45 -4.20 -6.79
CA HIS A 42 6.33 -4.59 -7.89
C HIS A 42 5.62 -4.53 -9.24
N ALA A 43 4.41 -5.09 -9.35
CA ALA A 43 3.64 -5.04 -10.59
C ALA A 43 3.31 -3.60 -11.02
N ALA A 44 2.92 -2.74 -10.08
CA ALA A 44 2.61 -1.34 -10.37
C ALA A 44 3.85 -0.56 -10.86
N LEU A 45 4.99 -0.77 -10.22
CA LEU A 45 6.27 -0.15 -10.61
C LEU A 45 6.77 -0.68 -11.95
N GLU A 46 6.68 -1.98 -12.18
CA GLU A 46 7.06 -2.60 -13.46
C GLU A 46 6.18 -2.07 -14.62
N LEU A 47 4.88 -1.92 -14.39
CA LEU A 47 3.97 -1.33 -15.38
C LEU A 47 4.30 0.13 -15.64
N ALA A 48 4.62 0.91 -14.61
CA ALA A 48 5.03 2.30 -14.77
C ALA A 48 6.31 2.41 -15.61
N ASP A 49 7.32 1.59 -15.32
CA ASP A 49 8.60 1.55 -16.04
C ASP A 49 8.41 1.11 -17.50
N ARG A 50 7.73 -0.02 -17.72
CA ARG A 50 7.45 -0.58 -19.05
C ARG A 50 6.75 0.42 -19.97
N HIS A 51 5.87 1.25 -19.43
CA HIS A 51 5.14 2.27 -20.17
C HIS A 51 5.76 3.67 -20.08
N ARG A 52 6.95 3.80 -19.49
CA ARG A 52 7.69 5.07 -19.30
C ARG A 52 6.84 6.16 -18.63
N LEU A 53 5.96 5.74 -17.73
CA LEU A 53 5.09 6.63 -16.98
C LEU A 53 5.90 7.28 -15.85
N LYS A 54 6.09 8.59 -15.93
CA LYS A 54 6.80 9.33 -14.90
C LYS A 54 5.91 9.51 -13.67
N LEU A 55 6.26 8.84 -12.58
CA LEU A 55 5.59 9.02 -11.30
C LEU A 55 5.91 10.40 -10.72
N THR A 56 4.87 11.11 -10.30
CA THR A 56 4.98 12.45 -9.69
C THR A 56 4.78 12.43 -8.18
N ALA A 57 4.19 11.36 -7.64
CA ALA A 57 4.09 11.10 -6.21
C ALA A 57 3.89 9.59 -5.96
N GLN A 58 4.34 9.12 -4.81
CA GLN A 58 4.06 7.76 -4.35
C GLN A 58 3.99 7.65 -2.83
N ASP A 59 3.11 6.79 -2.31
CA ASP A 59 3.10 6.33 -0.92
C ASP A 59 2.69 4.84 -0.91
N LEU A 60 3.69 3.97 -0.77
CA LEU A 60 3.57 2.53 -0.98
C LEU A 60 4.10 1.76 0.23
N GLY A 61 3.64 0.52 0.42
CA GLY A 61 4.18 -0.39 1.44
C GLY A 61 3.53 -0.18 2.81
N SER A 62 4.30 -0.41 3.88
CA SER A 62 3.89 -0.36 5.30
C SER A 62 2.80 -1.35 5.72
N THR A 63 2.71 -1.61 7.03
CA THR A 63 1.57 -2.33 7.61
C THR A 63 0.40 -1.37 7.80
N GLY A 64 -0.82 -1.83 7.58
CA GLY A 64 -2.02 -1.01 7.64
C GLY A 64 -2.64 -0.72 6.29
N HIS A 65 -3.48 0.32 6.26
CA HIS A 65 -4.22 0.75 5.08
C HIS A 65 -4.18 2.27 4.93
N ARG A 66 -4.59 2.76 3.76
CA ARG A 66 -4.61 4.19 3.44
C ARG A 66 -6.00 4.59 3.00
N ASN A 67 -6.51 5.69 3.55
CA ASN A 67 -7.64 6.40 2.98
C ASN A 67 -7.11 7.46 2.03
N ILE A 68 -7.61 7.45 0.79
CA ILE A 68 -7.15 8.32 -0.29
C ILE A 68 -8.33 9.15 -0.77
N ILE A 69 -8.13 10.47 -0.83
CA ILE A 69 -9.05 11.40 -1.48
C ILE A 69 -8.30 12.01 -2.66
N PHE A 70 -8.89 11.93 -3.85
CA PHE A 70 -8.33 12.48 -5.08
C PHE A 70 -9.24 13.57 -5.62
N ASP A 71 -8.69 14.79 -5.75
CA ASP A 71 -9.37 15.91 -6.39
C ASP A 71 -9.03 15.94 -7.89
N LEU A 72 -10.04 15.67 -8.71
CA LEU A 72 -9.92 15.63 -10.17
C LEU A 72 -9.71 17.00 -10.80
N TRP A 73 -10.07 18.09 -10.11
CA TRP A 73 -9.96 19.44 -10.66
C TRP A 73 -8.50 19.90 -10.75
N ASN A 74 -7.70 19.61 -9.72
CA ASN A 74 -6.31 20.09 -9.60
C ASN A 74 -5.28 18.95 -9.51
N GLY A 75 -5.71 17.70 -9.44
CA GLY A 75 -4.85 16.54 -9.33
C GLY A 75 -4.33 16.27 -7.92
N ASN A 76 -4.74 17.03 -6.89
CA ASN A 76 -4.26 16.85 -5.52
C ASN A 76 -4.75 15.54 -4.91
N VAL A 77 -3.88 14.95 -4.08
CA VAL A 77 -4.19 13.71 -3.38
C VAL A 77 -3.90 13.89 -1.90
N TRP A 78 -4.89 13.61 -1.06
CA TRP A 78 -4.72 13.52 0.38
C TRP A 78 -4.68 12.05 0.78
N VAL A 79 -3.65 11.70 1.55
CA VAL A 79 -3.42 10.34 2.03
C VAL A 79 -3.44 10.37 3.54
N ARG A 80 -4.26 9.51 4.14
CA ARG A 80 -4.21 9.21 5.57
C ARG A 80 -3.86 7.75 5.76
N HIS A 81 -2.64 7.49 6.20
CA HIS A 81 -2.20 6.15 6.58
C HIS A 81 -2.71 5.79 7.98
N GLN A 82 -3.26 4.59 8.11
CA GLN A 82 -3.66 3.98 9.38
C GLN A 82 -2.85 2.69 9.58
N PRO A 83 -1.78 2.72 10.41
CA PRO A 83 -0.95 1.55 10.62
C PRO A 83 -1.74 0.45 11.32
N MET A 84 -1.46 -0.81 10.96
CA MET A 84 -1.83 -1.93 11.84
C MET A 84 -0.74 -2.12 12.87
N GLU A 85 -1.14 -2.08 14.15
CA GLU A 85 -0.28 -2.55 15.23
C GLU A 85 -0.01 -4.03 14.99
N ALA A 86 1.27 -4.40 14.83
CA ALA A 86 1.65 -5.78 15.03
C ALA A 86 1.26 -6.10 16.47
N ILE A 87 0.43 -7.12 16.68
CA ILE A 87 0.10 -7.58 18.03
C ILE A 87 1.42 -8.08 18.66
N GLU A 88 2.13 -7.19 19.35
CA GLU A 88 3.26 -7.55 20.19
C GLU A 88 2.72 -8.30 21.40
N LYS A 89 2.63 -9.63 21.27
CA LYS A 89 2.65 -10.61 22.36
C LYS A 89 2.03 -10.15 23.69
N ASP A 90 0.71 -10.05 23.74
CA ASP A 90 -0.06 -10.19 25.00
C ASP A 90 0.10 -11.57 25.66
N ALA A 91 0.90 -12.46 25.07
CA ALA A 91 1.36 -13.70 25.68
C ALA A 91 2.19 -13.50 26.96
N LYS A 92 2.68 -12.29 27.27
CA LYS A 92 3.40 -12.02 28.53
C LYS A 92 2.50 -11.59 29.70
N GLN A 93 1.26 -11.16 29.46
CA GLN A 93 0.40 -10.66 30.55
C GLN A 93 -0.51 -11.73 31.18
N LYS A 94 -0.78 -12.84 30.47
CA LYS A 94 -1.58 -13.96 31.02
C LYS A 94 -0.84 -14.80 32.07
N ASN A 95 0.48 -14.88 32.03
CA ASN A 95 1.26 -15.68 33.00
C ASN A 95 1.60 -14.94 34.31
N GLN A 96 1.31 -13.64 34.44
CA GLN A 96 1.49 -12.93 35.71
C GLN A 96 0.29 -13.03 36.66
N ARG A 97 -0.88 -13.50 36.21
CA ARG A 97 -2.10 -13.59 37.04
C ARG A 97 -2.28 -14.91 37.80
N ILE A 98 -1.40 -15.89 37.61
CA ILE A 98 -1.54 -17.23 38.23
C ILE A 98 -0.56 -17.43 39.41
N ALA A 99 0.44 -16.57 39.59
CA ALA A 99 1.45 -16.70 40.66
C ALA A 99 1.13 -15.88 41.93
N GLY A 100 -0.15 -15.64 42.23
CA GLY A 100 -0.55 -14.80 43.35
C GLY A 100 -1.98 -15.01 43.79
N ARG A 101 -2.29 -16.22 44.28
CA ARG A 101 -3.35 -16.46 45.27
C ARG A 101 -3.13 -17.78 45.99
#